data_AF-A0A9X3KX09-F1
#
_entry.id   AF-A0A9X3KX09-F1
#
_cell.length_a   1.000
_cell.length_b   1.000
_cell.length_c   1.000
_cell.angle_alpha   90.00
_cell.angle_beta   90.00
_cell.angle_gamma   90.00
#
_symmetry.space_group_name_H-M   'P 1'
#
loop_
_entity.id
_entity.type
_entity.pdbx_description
1 polymer ?
#
loop_
_entity_poly.entity_id
_entity_poly.type
_entity_poly.pdbx_seq_one_letter_code
_entity_poly.pdbx_strand_id
1 'polypeptide(L)' 'MNHDFIRLAHDMRRAHRLGLSFRIPAMTMRQLTALIAALDAPEFPTQLH' A
#
# COMPACT_ATOMS: atom_id res chain seq x y z
N MET A 1 -7.89 6.85 11.05
CA MET A 1 -7.82 7.13 9.59
C MET A 1 -6.56 6.60 8.89
N ASN A 2 -5.56 6.01 9.58
CA ASN A 2 -4.35 5.46 8.92
C ASN A 2 -4.54 4.05 8.32
N HIS A 3 -5.68 3.40 8.62
CA HIS A 3 -5.97 2.01 8.24
C HIS A 3 -6.26 1.87 6.74
N ASP A 4 -6.78 2.93 6.11
CA ASP A 4 -7.12 2.93 4.69
C ASP A 4 -5.88 2.85 3.81
N PHE A 5 -4.77 3.51 4.18
CA PHE A 5 -3.52 3.49 3.39
C PHE A 5 -2.81 2.14 3.43
N ILE A 6 -2.77 1.50 4.61
CA ILE A 6 -2.16 0.16 4.75
C ILE A 6 -2.95 -0.86 3.92
N ARG A 7 -4.29 -0.81 4.00
CA ARG A 7 -5.17 -1.68 3.22
C ARG A 7 -5.04 -1.42 1.72
N LEU A 8 -4.95 -0.15 1.33
CA LEU A 8 -4.76 0.26 -0.06
C LEU A 8 -3.41 -0.21 -0.62
N ALA A 9 -2.33 -0.08 0.14
CA ALA A 9 -1.01 -0.57 -0.24
C ALA A 9 -1.00 -2.10 -0.40
N HIS A 10 -1.67 -2.82 0.50
CA HIS A 10 -1.84 -4.27 0.41
C HIS A 10 -2.62 -4.67 -0.85
N ASP A 11 -3.74 -4.01 -1.13
CA ASP A 11 -4.55 -4.31 -2.31
C ASP A 11 -3.82 -3.94 -3.62
N MET A 12 -3.03 -2.87 -3.65
CA MET A 12 -2.12 -2.56 -4.76
C MET A 12 -1.10 -3.68 -5.00
N ARG A 13 -0.42 -4.14 -3.95
CA ARG A 13 0.55 -5.25 -4.04
C ARG A 13 -0.12 -6.53 -4.52
N ARG A 14 -1.34 -6.83 -4.04
CA ARG A 14 -2.10 -8.00 -4.45
C ARG A 14 -2.54 -7.91 -5.92
N ALA A 15 -3.09 -6.77 -6.35
CA ALA A 15 -3.47 -6.56 -7.74
C ALA A 15 -2.27 -6.66 -8.68
N HIS A 16 -1.14 -6.08 -8.30
CA HIS A 16 0.12 -6.20 -9.05
C HIS A 16 0.58 -7.65 -9.19
N ARG A 17 0.57 -8.45 -8.11
CA ARG A 17 0.87 -9.89 -8.15
C ARG A 17 -0.07 -10.70 -9.04
N LEU A 18 -1.34 -10.28 -9.12
CA LEU A 18 -2.35 -10.92 -9.96
C LEU A 18 -2.33 -10.41 -11.42
N GLY A 19 -1.45 -9.45 -11.76
CA GLY A 19 -1.42 -8.82 -13.08
C GLY A 19 -2.65 -7.96 -13.39
N LEU A 20 -3.39 -7.54 -12.35
CA LEU A 20 -4.60 -6.75 -12.47
C LEU A 20 -4.28 -5.26 -12.43
N SER A 21 -4.93 -4.49 -13.31
CA SER A 21 -4.90 -3.03 -13.25
C SER A 21 -5.57 -2.53 -11.97
N PHE A 22 -4.81 -1.80 -11.13
CA PHE A 22 -5.31 -1.23 -9.89
C PHE A 22 -5.64 0.25 -10.06
N ARG A 23 -6.88 0.65 -9.74
CA ARG A 23 -7.31 2.05 -9.82
C ARG A 23 -7.00 2.76 -8.50
N ILE A 24 -6.05 3.67 -8.54
CA ILE A 24 -5.70 4.51 -7.39
C ILE A 24 -6.83 5.53 -7.15
N PRO A 25 -7.40 5.64 -5.94
CA PRO A 25 -8.42 6.62 -5.64
C PRO A 25 -7.86 8.05 -5.66
N ALA A 26 -8.72 9.03 -5.93
CA ALA A 26 -8.33 10.44 -5.86
C ALA A 26 -7.91 10.78 -4.42
N MET A 27 -6.68 11.26 -4.26
CA MET A 27 -6.11 11.62 -2.97
C MET A 27 -5.19 12.82 -3.11
N THR A 28 -4.94 13.52 -1.99
CA THR A 28 -4.01 14.65 -1.97
C THR A 28 -2.56 14.19 -2.13
N MET A 29 -1.67 15.07 -2.59
CA MET A 29 -0.23 14.78 -2.71
C MET A 29 0.36 14.22 -1.40
N ARG A 30 -0.06 14.76 -0.26
CA ARG A 30 0.38 14.30 1.07
C ARG A 30 -0.06 12.87 1.38
N GLN A 31 -1.27 12.49 0.97
CA GLN A 31 -1.78 11.13 1.11
C GLN A 31 -1.08 10.16 0.15
N LEU A 32 -0.74 10.63 -1.06
CA LEU A 32 0.06 9.86 -2.01
C LEU A 32 1.47 9.60 -1.46
N THR A 33 2.14 10.61 -0.88
CA THR A 33 3.45 10.42 -0.22
C THR A 33 3.36 9.41 0.91
N ALA A 34 2.29 9.44 1.73
CA ALA A 34 2.07 8.47 2.79
C ALA A 34 1.81 7.06 2.25
N LEU A 35 1.07 6.92 1.14
CA LEU A 35 0.84 5.63 0.47
C LEU A 35 2.14 5.04 -0.08
N ILE A 36 2.97 5.87 -0.72
CA ILE A 36 4.28 5.45 -1.25
C ILE A 36 5.17 4.99 -0.11
N ALA A 37 5.24 5.74 0.99
CA ALA A 37 5.99 5.32 2.18
C ALA A 37 5.48 3.99 2.76
N ALA A 38 4.16 3.73 2.72
CA ALA A 38 3.58 2.47 3.18
C ALA A 38 3.81 1.29 2.20
N LEU A 39 4.01 1.58 0.91
CA LEU A 39 4.40 0.60 -0.11
C LEU A 39 5.90 0.26 -0.04
N ASP A 40 6.74 1.26 0.22
CA ASP A 40 8.20 1.15 0.31
C ASP A 40 8.65 0.55 1.64
N ALA A 41 7.85 0.69 2.71
CA ALA A 41 8.06 -0.03 3.94
C ALA A 41 8.10 -1.54 3.62
N PRO A 42 9.25 -2.21 3.87
CA PRO A 42 9.35 -3.64 3.65
C PRO A 42 8.25 -4.30 4.47
N GLU A 43 7.54 -5.25 3.86
CA GLU A 43 6.72 -6.20 4.60
C GLU A 43 7.69 -6.95 5.49
N PHE A 44 8.03 -6.40 6.65
CA PHE A 44 8.83 -7.12 7.61
C PHE A 44 8.04 -8.40 7.86
N PRO A 45 8.56 -9.59 7.51
CA PRO A 45 8.05 -10.75 8.15
C PRO A 45 8.27 -10.47 9.63
N THR A 46 7.22 -10.62 10.41
CA THR A 46 7.37 -10.91 11.83
C THR A 46 8.15 -12.24 11.91
N GLN A 47 9.46 -12.21 11.68
CA GLN A 47 10.35 -13.28 12.06
C GLN A 47 10.53 -13.12 13.57
N LEU A 48 9.68 -13.85 14.27
CA LEU A 48 9.91 -14.46 15.56
C LEU A 48 11.42 -14.65 15.82
N HIS A 49 11.96 -13.94 16.81
CA HIS A 49 13.00 -14.47 17.69
C HIS A 49 12.99 -13.71 19.01
#